data_AF-A0A2J5P6Y1-F1
#
_entry.id   AF-A0A2J5P6Y1-F1
#
_cell.length_a   1.000
_cell.length_b   1.000
_cell.length_c   1.000
_cell.angle_alpha   90.00
_cell.angle_beta   90.00
_cell.angle_gamma   90.00
#
_symmetry.space_group_name_H-M   'P 1'
#
loop_
_entity.id
_entity.type
_entity.pdbx_description
1 polymer ?
#
loop_
_entity_poly.entity_id
_entity_poly.type
_entity_poly.pdbx_seq_one_letter_code
_entity_poly.pdbx_strand_id
1 'polypeptide(L)'
;MRIATMTNWAYGITVALTLASGIAMLMASSADNAERRAVEQRQAFDQLSEEVESGAWELSDLARLYIIQKNQDVLQEYRQQAQATAAIEHRLEKLKDSGATAEELALLREGLQIADELQDEQQTALAQVARGEEKAAVSLLYGAAYEQELERVQTQLDHFRLMLEGRVNKTIAEATEKSRIWRTLSEIMVGLTALMFLFVLGFILKRRVLYPVVRLSDVVQRLASQDYAVETPQFTQIDEIGDMAQAIRIFRENGLARQRLEQERDAD
;
A
#
# COMPACT_ATOMS: atom_id res chain seq x y z
N MET A 1 44.22 1.33 1.21
CA MET A 1 43.27 0.19 1.19
C MET A 1 43.42 -0.60 -0.10
N ARG A 2 43.37 -1.94 -0.06
CA ARG A 2 43.40 -2.78 -1.27
C ARG A 2 42.10 -2.55 -2.06
N ILE A 3 42.15 -2.54 -3.40
CA ILE A 3 40.99 -2.28 -4.27
C ILE A 3 39.81 -3.19 -3.91
N ALA A 4 40.10 -4.47 -3.64
CA ALA A 4 39.12 -5.47 -3.22
C ALA A 4 38.37 -5.09 -1.93
N THR A 5 39.00 -4.37 -0.99
CA THR A 5 38.30 -3.99 0.24
C THR A 5 37.25 -2.92 -0.04
N MET A 6 37.58 -1.88 -0.83
CA MET A 6 36.62 -0.82 -1.17
C MET A 6 35.42 -1.35 -2.00
N THR A 7 35.65 -2.25 -2.95
CA THR A 7 34.56 -2.87 -3.73
C THR A 7 33.69 -3.78 -2.86
N ASN A 8 34.27 -4.54 -1.94
CA ASN A 8 33.50 -5.41 -1.03
C ASN A 8 32.61 -4.61 -0.08
N TRP A 9 33.10 -3.48 0.44
CA TRP A 9 32.29 -2.55 1.23
C TRP A 9 31.13 -1.99 0.41
N ALA A 10 31.38 -1.60 -0.83
CA ALA A 10 30.34 -1.07 -1.71
C ALA A 10 29.26 -2.12 -2.01
N TYR A 11 29.63 -3.37 -2.30
CA TYR A 11 28.65 -4.46 -2.47
C TYR A 11 27.81 -4.70 -1.21
N GLY A 12 28.43 -4.68 -0.03
CA GLY A 12 27.71 -4.81 1.24
C GLY A 12 26.67 -3.69 1.43
N ILE A 13 27.05 -2.45 1.10
CA ILE A 13 26.14 -1.30 1.17
C ILE A 13 24.99 -1.44 0.16
N THR A 14 25.26 -1.84 -1.09
CA THR A 14 24.22 -2.05 -2.12
C THR A 14 23.19 -3.09 -1.68
N VAL A 15 23.64 -4.21 -1.10
CA VAL A 15 22.74 -5.25 -0.59
C VAL A 15 21.89 -4.70 0.57
N ALA A 16 22.51 -3.99 1.51
CA ALA A 16 21.79 -3.39 2.64
C ALA A 16 20.72 -2.38 2.18
N LEU A 17 21.04 -1.51 1.21
CA LEU A 17 20.10 -0.54 0.65
C LEU A 17 18.94 -1.23 -0.09
N THR A 18 19.23 -2.30 -0.82
CA THR A 18 18.20 -3.07 -1.55
C THR A 18 17.23 -3.74 -0.59
N LEU A 19 17.75 -4.35 0.49
CA LEU A 19 16.92 -4.95 1.53
C LEU A 19 16.07 -3.90 2.25
N ALA A 20 16.65 -2.76 2.60
CA ALA A 20 15.92 -1.65 3.23
C ALA A 20 14.80 -1.10 2.33
N SER A 21 15.06 -0.94 1.03
CA SER A 21 14.05 -0.54 0.05
C SER A 21 12.91 -1.57 -0.04
N GLY A 22 13.24 -2.86 -0.09
CA GLY A 22 12.23 -3.93 -0.10
C GLY A 22 11.33 -3.91 1.13
N ILE A 23 11.91 -3.74 2.33
CA ILE A 23 11.15 -3.61 3.58
C ILE A 23 10.26 -2.36 3.54
N ALA A 24 10.79 -1.22 3.10
CA ALA A 24 10.02 0.02 2.98
C ALA A 24 8.84 -0.13 2.01
N MET A 25 9.03 -0.82 0.89
CA MET A 25 7.96 -1.11 -0.08
C MET A 25 6.88 -2.04 0.49
N LEU A 26 7.25 -3.06 1.26
CA LEU A 26 6.30 -3.91 1.97
C LEU A 26 5.50 -3.12 3.01
N MET A 27 6.15 -2.23 3.75
CA MET A 27 5.48 -1.36 4.72
C MET A 27 4.50 -0.39 4.05
N ALA A 28 4.88 0.24 2.93
CA ALA A 28 3.97 1.07 2.14
C ALA A 28 2.76 0.28 1.65
N SER A 29 2.98 -0.92 1.09
CA SER A 29 1.90 -1.80 0.63
C SER A 29 0.98 -2.24 1.77
N SER A 30 1.52 -2.50 2.97
CA SER A 30 0.72 -2.85 4.14
C SER A 30 -0.18 -1.70 4.59
N ALA A 31 0.29 -0.45 4.48
CA ALA A 31 -0.50 0.74 4.80
C ALA A 31 -1.63 0.96 3.79
N ASP A 32 -1.37 0.80 2.49
CA ASP A 32 -2.40 0.87 1.44
C ASP A 32 -3.47 -0.22 1.62
N ASN A 33 -3.08 -1.43 2.03
CA ASN A 33 -4.02 -2.51 2.31
C ASN A 33 -4.89 -2.21 3.55
N ALA A 34 -4.33 -1.56 4.57
CA ALA A 34 -5.08 -1.14 5.74
C ALA A 34 -6.11 -0.06 5.39
N GLU A 35 -5.73 0.90 4.54
CA GLU A 35 -6.62 1.93 4.00
C GLU A 35 -7.81 1.29 3.26
N ARG A 36 -7.55 0.37 2.32
CA ARG A 36 -8.60 -0.31 1.55
C ARG A 36 -9.58 -1.05 2.44
N ARG A 37 -9.08 -1.81 3.43
CA ARG A 37 -9.92 -2.53 4.39
C ARG A 37 -10.80 -1.58 5.20
N ALA A 38 -10.27 -0.44 5.63
CA ALA A 38 -11.05 0.56 6.36
C ALA A 38 -12.18 1.16 5.51
N VAL A 39 -11.93 1.39 4.21
CA VAL A 39 -12.94 1.88 3.26
C VAL A 39 -14.01 0.83 2.98
N GLU A 40 -13.63 -0.42 2.70
CA GLU A 40 -14.56 -1.52 2.45
C GLU A 40 -15.49 -1.75 3.65
N GLN A 41 -14.92 -1.72 4.86
CA GLN A 41 -15.69 -1.86 6.09
C GLN A 41 -16.66 -0.68 6.29
N ARG A 42 -16.20 0.56 6.04
CA ARG A 42 -17.07 1.74 6.12
C ARG A 42 -18.27 1.59 5.20
N GLN A 43 -18.04 1.24 3.93
CA GLN A 43 -19.10 1.08 2.94
C GLN A 43 -20.13 0.02 3.36
N ALA A 44 -19.67 -1.11 3.92
CA ALA A 44 -20.58 -2.16 4.39
C ALA A 44 -21.49 -1.68 5.53
N PHE A 45 -20.94 -0.97 6.52
CA PHE A 45 -21.73 -0.43 7.63
C PHE A 45 -22.68 0.69 7.17
N ASP A 46 -22.20 1.60 6.33
CA ASP A 46 -22.97 2.72 5.79
C ASP A 46 -24.20 2.20 5.04
N GLN A 47 -23.98 1.32 4.04
CA GLN A 47 -25.04 0.73 3.25
C GLN A 47 -26.06 -0.05 4.10
N LEU A 48 -25.60 -0.95 4.97
CA LEU A 48 -26.53 -1.79 5.74
C LEU A 48 -27.31 -0.99 6.79
N SER A 49 -26.68 0.00 7.42
CA SER A 49 -27.40 0.87 8.35
C SER A 49 -28.40 1.75 7.62
N GLU A 50 -28.11 2.24 6.41
CA GLU A 50 -29.06 2.97 5.55
C GLU A 50 -30.25 2.10 5.16
N GLU A 51 -30.00 0.85 4.78
CA GLU A 51 -31.06 -0.12 4.47
C GLU A 51 -31.97 -0.40 5.69
N VAL A 52 -31.43 -0.47 6.91
CA VAL A 52 -32.24 -0.62 8.14
C VAL A 52 -33.10 0.61 8.40
N GLU A 53 -32.52 1.81 8.31
CA GLU A 53 -33.26 3.07 8.52
C GLU A 53 -34.41 3.21 7.51
N SER A 54 -34.11 3.05 6.22
CA SER A 54 -35.13 3.09 5.17
C SER A 54 -36.19 2.00 5.37
N GLY A 55 -35.75 0.80 5.79
CA GLY A 55 -36.64 -0.32 6.09
C GLY A 55 -37.61 -0.02 7.23
N ALA A 56 -37.16 0.65 8.30
CA ALA A 56 -38.01 1.04 9.43
C ALA A 56 -39.13 2.02 9.00
N TRP A 57 -38.80 3.01 8.16
CA TRP A 57 -39.79 3.93 7.59
C TRP A 57 -40.77 3.22 6.65
N GLU A 58 -40.27 2.38 5.75
CA GLU A 58 -41.11 1.63 4.82
C GLU A 58 -42.07 0.66 5.54
N LEU A 59 -41.59 -0.04 6.56
CA LEU A 59 -42.41 -0.90 7.41
C LEU A 59 -43.52 -0.13 8.12
N SER A 60 -43.16 1.03 8.66
CA SER A 60 -44.09 1.94 9.31
C SER A 60 -45.20 2.39 8.36
N ASP A 61 -44.83 2.81 7.15
CA ASP A 61 -45.77 3.26 6.12
C ASP A 61 -46.69 2.12 5.64
N LEU A 62 -46.14 0.92 5.41
CA LEU A 62 -46.92 -0.27 5.03
C LEU A 62 -47.90 -0.69 6.14
N ALA A 63 -47.46 -0.68 7.40
CA ALA A 63 -48.31 -1.01 8.54
C ALA A 63 -49.47 -0.02 8.69
N ARG A 64 -49.16 1.28 8.61
CA ARG A 64 -50.15 2.38 8.59
C ARG A 64 -51.14 2.24 7.43
N LEU A 65 -50.64 1.96 6.23
CA LEU A 65 -51.44 1.76 5.03
C LEU A 65 -52.40 0.57 5.18
N TYR A 66 -51.92 -0.55 5.74
CA TYR A 66 -52.76 -1.71 6.02
C TYR A 66 -53.85 -1.42 7.05
N ILE A 67 -53.56 -0.67 8.12
CA ILE A 67 -54.57 -0.30 9.12
C ILE A 67 -55.75 0.44 8.47
N ILE A 68 -55.48 1.33 7.51
CA ILE A 68 -56.51 2.10 6.80
C ILE A 68 -57.21 1.24 5.74
N GLN A 69 -56.46 0.59 4.86
CA GLN A 69 -57.03 -0.08 3.67
C GLN A 69 -57.49 -1.50 3.93
N LYS A 70 -56.89 -2.20 4.90
CA LYS A 70 -57.11 -3.62 5.23
C LYS A 70 -56.90 -4.56 4.03
N ASN A 71 -56.09 -4.12 3.07
CA ASN A 71 -55.76 -4.89 1.88
C ASN A 71 -54.74 -5.98 2.20
N GLN A 72 -55.05 -7.23 1.84
CA GLN A 72 -54.16 -8.37 2.06
C GLN A 72 -52.85 -8.27 1.27
N ASP A 73 -52.84 -7.60 0.13
CA ASP A 73 -51.62 -7.42 -0.67
C ASP A 73 -50.60 -6.56 0.09
N VAL A 74 -51.05 -5.46 0.71
CA VAL A 74 -50.22 -4.58 1.56
C VAL A 74 -49.68 -5.34 2.78
N LEU A 75 -50.48 -6.25 3.37
CA LEU A 75 -50.00 -7.10 4.47
C LEU A 75 -48.93 -8.09 4.02
N GLN A 76 -48.99 -8.58 2.78
CA GLN A 76 -47.94 -9.42 2.22
C GLN A 76 -46.66 -8.62 1.96
N GLU A 77 -46.77 -7.42 1.40
CA GLU A 77 -45.64 -6.50 1.22
C GLU A 77 -44.96 -6.18 2.55
N TYR A 78 -45.73 -5.83 3.58
CA TYR A 78 -45.22 -5.63 4.95
C TYR A 78 -44.42 -6.84 5.46
N ARG A 79 -44.96 -8.06 5.30
CA ARG A 79 -44.28 -9.28 5.77
C ARG A 79 -42.99 -9.56 5.01
N GLN A 80 -42.96 -9.30 3.70
CA GLN A 80 -41.75 -9.45 2.89
C GLN A 80 -40.68 -8.46 3.32
N GLN A 81 -41.08 -7.20 3.51
CA GLN A 81 -40.18 -6.16 3.97
C GLN A 81 -39.64 -6.47 5.37
N ALA A 82 -40.48 -6.93 6.30
CA ALA A 82 -40.07 -7.25 7.67
C ALA A 82 -39.02 -8.37 7.69
N GLN A 83 -39.16 -9.37 6.81
CA GLN A 83 -38.17 -10.42 6.66
C GLN A 83 -36.85 -9.91 6.05
N ALA A 84 -36.93 -8.99 5.09
CA ALA A 84 -35.75 -8.37 4.48
C ALA A 84 -34.97 -7.53 5.50
N THR A 85 -35.67 -6.66 6.24
CA THR A 85 -35.09 -5.81 7.30
C THR A 85 -34.45 -6.66 8.39
N ALA A 86 -35.15 -7.67 8.93
CA ALA A 86 -34.59 -8.57 9.95
C ALA A 86 -33.33 -9.31 9.47
N ALA A 87 -33.25 -9.67 8.18
CA ALA A 87 -32.05 -10.29 7.62
C ALA A 87 -30.86 -9.32 7.57
N ILE A 88 -31.12 -8.04 7.30
CA ILE A 88 -30.11 -6.97 7.29
C ILE A 88 -29.63 -6.68 8.71
N GLU A 89 -30.54 -6.53 9.68
CA GLU A 89 -30.22 -6.32 11.09
C GLU A 89 -29.30 -7.43 11.62
N HIS A 90 -29.64 -8.69 11.35
CA HIS A 90 -28.79 -9.82 11.74
C HIS A 90 -27.43 -9.84 11.02
N ARG A 91 -27.34 -9.38 9.77
CA ARG A 91 -26.03 -9.17 9.10
C ARG A 91 -25.23 -8.06 9.79
N LEU A 92 -25.89 -6.99 10.20
CA LEU A 92 -25.30 -5.85 10.88
C LEU A 92 -24.79 -6.21 12.27
N GLU A 93 -25.54 -7.03 13.01
CA GLU A 93 -25.08 -7.59 14.28
C GLU A 93 -23.87 -8.51 14.12
N LYS A 94 -23.81 -9.28 13.04
CA LYS A 94 -22.67 -10.16 12.72
C LYS A 94 -21.43 -9.44 12.25
N LEU A 95 -21.55 -8.18 11.83
CA LEU A 95 -20.39 -7.34 11.51
C LEU A 95 -19.59 -6.93 12.76
N LYS A 96 -20.04 -7.33 13.97
CA LYS A 96 -19.30 -7.25 15.24
C LYS A 96 -17.86 -7.76 15.08
N ASP A 97 -16.92 -6.94 15.56
CA ASP A 97 -15.48 -7.20 15.73
C ASP A 97 -14.53 -6.82 14.58
N SER A 98 -15.02 -6.20 13.51
CA SER A 98 -14.18 -5.85 12.36
C SER A 98 -13.33 -4.58 12.53
N GLY A 99 -13.47 -3.82 13.62
CA GLY A 99 -12.67 -2.61 13.89
C GLY A 99 -13.44 -1.35 14.30
N ALA A 100 -14.75 -1.43 14.53
CA ALA A 100 -15.55 -0.36 15.13
C ALA A 100 -15.30 -0.24 16.65
N THR A 101 -15.46 0.95 17.21
CA THR A 101 -15.28 1.19 18.66
C THR A 101 -16.48 0.70 19.47
N ALA A 102 -16.29 0.54 20.78
CA ALA A 102 -17.39 0.16 21.68
C ALA A 102 -18.52 1.20 21.69
N GLU A 103 -18.18 2.48 21.55
CA GLU A 103 -19.14 3.60 21.49
C GLU A 103 -19.93 3.57 20.18
N GLU A 104 -19.25 3.39 19.03
CA GLU A 104 -19.91 3.21 17.72
C GLU A 104 -20.90 2.03 17.76
N LEU A 105 -20.45 0.88 18.28
CA LEU A 105 -21.30 -0.31 18.39
C LEU A 105 -22.46 -0.15 19.39
N ALA A 106 -22.34 0.75 20.37
CA ALA A 106 -23.43 1.02 21.30
C ALA A 106 -24.57 1.77 20.60
N LEU A 107 -24.24 2.80 19.81
CA LEU A 107 -25.22 3.56 19.02
C LEU A 107 -25.95 2.68 18.01
N LEU A 108 -25.19 1.83 17.30
CA LEU A 108 -25.74 0.87 16.36
C LEU A 108 -26.74 -0.09 17.04
N ARG A 109 -26.36 -0.65 18.20
CA ARG A 109 -27.23 -1.54 18.96
C ARG A 109 -28.48 -0.84 19.48
N GLU A 110 -28.35 0.40 19.94
CA GLU A 110 -29.50 1.18 20.40
C GLU A 110 -30.47 1.44 19.25
N GLY A 111 -29.98 1.87 18.07
CA GLY A 111 -30.83 2.07 16.89
C GLY A 111 -31.55 0.79 16.44
N LEU A 112 -30.84 -0.34 16.43
CA LEU A 112 -31.42 -1.65 16.08
C LEU A 112 -32.46 -2.12 17.10
N GLN A 113 -32.18 -1.92 18.40
CA GLN A 113 -33.14 -2.28 19.45
C GLN A 113 -34.44 -1.47 19.31
N ILE A 114 -34.35 -0.17 19.02
CA ILE A 114 -35.54 0.67 18.82
C ILE A 114 -36.30 0.22 17.56
N ALA A 115 -35.61 -0.17 16.48
CA ALA A 115 -36.24 -0.70 15.28
C ALA A 115 -37.01 -2.00 15.55
N ASP A 116 -36.42 -2.93 16.33
CA ASP A 116 -37.08 -4.15 16.79
C ASP A 116 -38.34 -3.84 17.63
N GLU A 117 -38.24 -2.92 18.59
CA GLU A 117 -39.35 -2.49 19.45
C GLU A 117 -40.50 -1.89 18.62
N LEU A 118 -40.18 -1.05 17.61
CA LEU A 118 -41.16 -0.51 16.66
C LEU A 118 -41.84 -1.62 15.85
N GLN A 119 -41.10 -2.64 15.43
CA GLN A 119 -41.67 -3.76 14.69
C GLN A 119 -42.65 -4.57 15.56
N ASP A 120 -42.36 -4.77 16.84
CA ASP A 120 -43.27 -5.40 17.81
C ASP A 120 -44.57 -4.59 18.00
N GLU A 121 -44.47 -3.26 18.06
CA GLU A 121 -45.63 -2.37 18.10
C GLU A 121 -46.47 -2.46 16.82
N GLN A 122 -45.82 -2.48 15.65
CA GLN A 122 -46.49 -2.68 14.36
C GLN A 122 -47.25 -4.01 14.32
N GLN A 123 -46.61 -5.12 14.71
CA GLN A 123 -47.27 -6.43 14.75
C GLN A 123 -48.46 -6.44 15.71
N THR A 124 -48.36 -5.75 16.85
CA THR A 124 -49.46 -5.57 17.80
C THR A 124 -50.62 -4.81 17.16
N ALA A 125 -50.35 -3.72 16.44
CA ALA A 125 -51.38 -2.96 15.73
C ALA A 125 -52.04 -3.77 14.61
N LEU A 126 -51.26 -4.53 13.83
CA LEU A 126 -51.79 -5.42 12.79
C LEU A 126 -52.70 -6.51 13.37
N ALA A 127 -52.34 -7.06 14.53
CA ALA A 127 -53.19 -8.02 15.25
C ALA A 127 -54.48 -7.38 15.78
N GLN A 128 -54.43 -6.13 16.28
CA GLN A 128 -55.61 -5.37 16.69
C GLN A 128 -56.57 -5.16 15.51
N VAL A 129 -56.08 -4.83 14.31
CA VAL A 129 -56.91 -4.75 13.10
C VAL A 129 -57.62 -6.07 12.81
N ALA A 130 -56.91 -7.21 12.93
CA ALA A 130 -57.51 -8.53 12.73
C ALA A 130 -58.61 -8.87 13.74
N ARG A 131 -58.58 -8.27 14.93
CA ARG A 131 -59.63 -8.39 15.98
C ARG A 131 -60.74 -7.35 15.87
N GLY A 132 -60.67 -6.42 14.91
CA GLY A 132 -61.63 -5.31 14.76
C GLY A 132 -61.37 -4.12 15.70
N GLU A 133 -60.19 -4.04 16.33
CA GLU A 133 -59.78 -3.01 17.30
C GLU A 133 -59.05 -1.84 16.62
N GLU A 134 -59.57 -1.35 15.49
CA GLU A 134 -58.90 -0.40 14.60
C GLU A 134 -58.52 0.93 15.27
N LYS A 135 -59.37 1.43 16.18
CA LYS A 135 -59.09 2.66 16.93
C LYS A 135 -57.84 2.52 17.81
N ALA A 136 -57.61 1.34 18.37
CA ALA A 136 -56.40 1.06 19.15
C ALA A 136 -55.17 1.01 18.23
N ALA A 137 -55.28 0.35 17.07
CA ALA A 137 -54.20 0.24 16.08
C ALA A 137 -53.78 1.62 15.54
N VAL A 138 -54.76 2.47 15.21
CA VAL A 138 -54.51 3.84 14.78
C VAL A 138 -53.86 4.65 15.90
N SER A 139 -54.36 4.56 17.14
CA SER A 139 -53.78 5.29 18.27
C SER A 139 -52.33 4.88 18.57
N LEU A 140 -51.96 3.64 18.26
CA LEU A 140 -50.61 3.12 18.47
C LEU A 140 -49.65 3.66 17.38
N LEU A 141 -49.91 3.42 16.09
CA LEU A 141 -48.93 3.75 15.02
C LEU A 141 -48.99 5.19 14.50
N TYR A 142 -50.06 5.93 14.79
CA TYR A 142 -50.18 7.37 14.48
C TYR A 142 -50.00 8.25 15.73
N GLY A 143 -49.57 7.66 16.85
CA GLY A 143 -49.27 8.41 18.07
C GLY A 143 -47.92 9.12 17.97
N ALA A 144 -47.80 10.27 18.64
CA ALA A 144 -46.55 11.03 18.68
C ALA A 144 -45.38 10.24 19.31
N ALA A 145 -45.67 9.31 20.23
CA ALA A 145 -44.64 8.46 20.83
C ALA A 145 -43.99 7.54 19.79
N TYR A 146 -44.79 6.90 18.93
CA TYR A 146 -44.30 6.03 17.87
C TYR A 146 -43.50 6.82 16.82
N GLU A 147 -43.97 8.02 16.44
CA GLU A 147 -43.21 8.90 15.53
C GLU A 147 -41.86 9.32 16.13
N GLN A 148 -41.84 9.65 17.42
CA GLN A 148 -40.60 9.99 18.12
C GLN A 148 -39.61 8.82 18.16
N GLU A 149 -40.07 7.59 18.43
CA GLU A 149 -39.20 6.42 18.41
C GLU A 149 -38.68 6.11 17.00
N LEU A 150 -39.50 6.31 15.96
CA LEU A 150 -39.07 6.17 14.56
C LEU A 150 -37.97 7.20 14.20
N GLU A 151 -38.10 8.46 14.63
CA GLU A 151 -37.06 9.48 14.49
C GLU A 151 -35.80 9.15 15.31
N ARG A 152 -35.95 8.48 16.46
CA ARG A 152 -34.81 8.04 17.27
C ARG A 152 -33.99 6.96 16.57
N VAL A 153 -34.61 6.04 15.83
CA VAL A 153 -33.87 5.06 14.99
C VAL A 153 -32.95 5.79 14.03
N GLN A 154 -33.50 6.73 13.25
CA GLN A 154 -32.74 7.55 12.30
C GLN A 154 -31.60 8.29 13.01
N THR A 155 -31.91 8.99 14.10
CA THR A 155 -30.91 9.78 14.84
C THR A 155 -29.74 8.92 15.34
N GLN A 156 -30.01 7.73 15.86
CA GLN A 156 -28.97 6.83 16.39
C GLN A 156 -28.11 6.24 15.26
N LEU A 157 -28.74 5.82 14.16
CA LEU A 157 -28.01 5.27 13.01
C LEU A 157 -27.19 6.36 12.29
N ASP A 158 -27.69 7.58 12.17
CA ASP A 158 -26.95 8.72 11.65
C ASP A 158 -25.75 9.07 12.53
N HIS A 159 -25.94 9.11 13.85
CA HIS A 159 -24.84 9.38 14.77
C HIS A 159 -23.77 8.28 14.70
N PHE A 160 -24.17 7.01 14.57
CA PHE A 160 -23.27 5.91 14.31
C PHE A 160 -22.46 6.11 13.00
N ARG A 161 -23.13 6.43 11.88
CA ARG A 161 -22.47 6.67 10.59
C ARG A 161 -21.49 7.84 10.66
N LEU A 162 -21.85 8.92 11.33
CA LEU A 162 -20.99 10.11 11.52
C LEU A 162 -19.73 9.77 12.35
N MET A 163 -19.88 9.04 13.46
CA MET A 163 -18.73 8.60 14.27
C MET A 163 -17.82 7.67 13.46
N LEU A 164 -18.41 6.71 12.75
CA LEU A 164 -17.70 5.78 11.89
C LEU A 164 -16.91 6.52 10.79
N GLU A 165 -17.54 7.48 10.12
CA GLU A 165 -16.91 8.32 9.10
C GLU A 165 -15.72 9.09 9.67
N GLY A 166 -15.89 9.75 10.83
CA GLY A 166 -14.82 10.49 11.49
C GLY A 166 -13.60 9.63 11.80
N ARG A 167 -13.83 8.43 12.36
CA ARG A 167 -12.76 7.47 12.66
C ARG A 167 -12.07 6.94 11.41
N VAL A 168 -12.85 6.57 10.39
CA VAL A 168 -12.32 6.01 9.14
C VAL A 168 -11.49 7.06 8.41
N ASN A 169 -11.95 8.32 8.33
CA ASN A 169 -11.20 9.42 7.74
C ASN A 169 -9.86 9.64 8.48
N LYS A 170 -9.84 9.57 9.81
CA LYS A 170 -8.60 9.64 10.59
C LYS A 170 -7.66 8.47 10.29
N THR A 171 -8.20 7.25 10.21
CA THR A 171 -7.42 6.04 9.92
C THR A 171 -6.81 6.10 8.51
N ILE A 172 -7.57 6.56 7.52
CA ILE A 172 -7.12 6.77 6.14
C ILE A 172 -6.01 7.83 6.09
N ALA A 173 -6.18 8.94 6.81
CA ALA A 173 -5.17 10.01 6.86
C ALA A 173 -3.84 9.48 7.44
N GLU A 174 -3.89 8.75 8.55
CA GLU A 174 -2.70 8.14 9.18
C GLU A 174 -2.05 7.07 8.28
N ALA A 175 -2.85 6.24 7.60
CA ALA A 175 -2.35 5.24 6.66
C ALA A 175 -1.68 5.89 5.44
N THR A 176 -2.30 6.95 4.90
CA THR A 176 -1.77 7.72 3.76
C THR A 176 -0.45 8.39 4.11
N GLU A 177 -0.34 9.00 5.31
CA GLU A 177 0.89 9.62 5.76
C GLU A 177 2.02 8.59 5.88
N LYS A 178 1.74 7.46 6.54
CA LYS A 178 2.70 6.35 6.67
C LYS A 178 3.11 5.79 5.30
N SER A 179 2.14 5.56 4.40
CA SER A 179 2.40 5.06 3.04
C SER A 179 3.32 6.02 2.28
N ARG A 180 3.06 7.33 2.33
CA ARG A 180 3.91 8.35 1.70
C ARG A 180 5.34 8.35 2.24
N ILE A 181 5.52 8.26 3.56
CA ILE A 181 6.86 8.21 4.18
C ILE A 181 7.62 6.98 3.70
N TRP A 182 7.00 5.79 3.78
CA TRP A 182 7.63 4.54 3.37
C TRP A 182 7.94 4.48 1.88
N ARG A 183 7.02 5.00 1.05
CA ARG A 183 7.24 5.12 -0.40
C ARG A 183 8.40 6.05 -0.73
N THR A 184 8.44 7.24 -0.12
CA THR A 184 9.52 8.21 -0.33
C THR A 184 10.87 7.63 0.12
N LEU A 185 10.90 6.93 1.26
CA LEU A 185 12.10 6.26 1.74
C LEU A 185 12.57 5.17 0.76
N SER A 186 11.65 4.37 0.23
CA SER A 186 11.97 3.35 -0.77
C SER A 186 12.52 3.98 -2.05
N GLU A 187 11.88 5.04 -2.57
CA GLU A 187 12.34 5.76 -3.76
C GLU A 187 13.76 6.33 -3.57
N ILE A 188 14.05 6.91 -2.40
CA ILE A 188 15.41 7.39 -2.05
C ILE A 188 16.41 6.22 -1.99
N MET A 189 16.06 5.10 -1.35
CA MET A 189 16.93 3.93 -1.24
C MET A 189 17.24 3.33 -2.63
N VAL A 190 16.25 3.23 -3.52
CA VAL A 190 16.46 2.78 -4.92
C VAL A 190 17.39 3.76 -5.65
N GLY A 191 17.17 5.06 -5.52
CA GLY A 191 18.02 6.09 -6.12
C GLY A 191 19.47 6.01 -5.63
N LEU A 192 19.68 5.86 -4.31
CA LEU A 192 21.01 5.69 -3.72
C LEU A 192 21.68 4.39 -4.18
N THR A 193 20.91 3.31 -4.32
CA THR A 193 21.41 2.02 -4.82
C THR A 193 21.90 2.16 -6.27
N ALA A 194 21.12 2.83 -7.13
CA ALA A 194 21.51 3.10 -8.51
C ALA A 194 22.75 3.99 -8.61
N LEU A 195 22.83 5.05 -7.80
CA LEU A 195 24.00 5.95 -7.76
C LEU A 195 25.24 5.20 -7.28
N MET A 196 25.13 4.40 -6.22
CA MET A 196 26.22 3.57 -5.71
C MET A 196 26.71 2.58 -6.78
N PHE A 197 25.79 1.95 -7.50
CA PHE A 197 26.13 1.04 -8.59
C PHE A 197 26.92 1.74 -9.71
N LEU A 198 26.45 2.90 -10.16
CA LEU A 198 27.15 3.72 -11.17
C LEU A 198 28.53 4.16 -10.68
N PHE A 199 28.65 4.54 -9.40
CA PHE A 199 29.92 4.93 -8.80
C PHE A 199 30.92 3.77 -8.78
N VAL A 200 30.50 2.58 -8.35
CA VAL A 200 31.34 1.37 -8.33
C VAL A 200 31.75 0.98 -9.75
N LEU A 201 30.81 1.00 -10.70
CA LEU A 201 31.08 0.69 -12.10
C LEU A 201 32.10 1.65 -12.71
N GLY A 202 31.88 2.96 -12.55
CA GLY A 202 32.81 3.99 -13.02
C GLY A 202 34.19 3.89 -12.37
N PHE A 203 34.24 3.60 -11.07
CA PHE A 203 35.50 3.38 -10.35
C PHE A 203 36.26 2.15 -10.88
N ILE A 204 35.56 1.03 -11.11
CA ILE A 204 36.14 -0.19 -11.68
C ILE A 204 36.66 0.10 -13.09
N LEU A 205 35.86 0.71 -13.97
CA LEU A 205 36.27 1.03 -15.35
C LEU A 205 37.48 1.96 -15.38
N LYS A 206 37.46 3.05 -14.58
CA LYS A 206 38.57 3.99 -14.48
C LYS A 206 39.87 3.30 -14.06
N ARG A 207 39.79 2.39 -13.08
CA ARG A 207 40.98 1.79 -12.47
C ARG A 207 41.48 0.53 -13.16
N ARG A 208 40.59 -0.31 -13.68
CA ARG A 208 40.95 -1.58 -14.35
C ARG A 208 41.15 -1.43 -15.85
N VAL A 209 40.47 -0.50 -16.51
CA VAL A 209 40.55 -0.35 -17.97
C VAL A 209 41.27 0.94 -18.33
N LEU A 210 40.71 2.08 -17.93
CA LEU A 210 41.17 3.39 -18.40
C LEU A 210 42.62 3.69 -17.97
N TYR A 211 42.96 3.45 -16.70
CA TYR A 211 44.30 3.72 -16.17
C TYR A 211 45.40 2.85 -16.82
N PRO A 212 45.27 1.51 -16.91
CA PRO A 212 46.23 0.69 -17.62
C PRO A 212 46.36 1.04 -19.11
N VAL A 213 45.25 1.26 -19.81
CA VAL A 213 45.26 1.60 -21.25
C VAL A 213 46.04 2.90 -21.50
N VAL A 214 45.77 3.96 -20.73
CA VAL A 214 46.49 5.24 -20.88
C VAL A 214 47.98 5.08 -20.58
N ARG A 215 48.34 4.32 -19.54
CA ARG A 215 49.74 4.01 -19.21
C ARG A 215 50.44 3.24 -20.32
N LEU A 216 49.80 2.23 -20.91
CA LEU A 216 50.38 1.47 -22.03
C LEU A 216 50.51 2.34 -23.28
N SER A 217 49.54 3.20 -23.56
CA SER A 217 49.60 4.15 -24.68
C SER A 217 50.79 5.11 -24.56
N ASP A 218 51.06 5.64 -23.37
CA ASP A 218 52.22 6.52 -23.10
C ASP A 218 53.55 5.79 -23.36
N VAL A 219 53.66 4.54 -22.90
CA VAL A 219 54.86 3.71 -23.14
C VAL A 219 55.07 3.44 -24.63
N VAL A 220 54.02 3.08 -25.37
CA VAL A 220 54.10 2.84 -26.81
C VAL A 220 54.55 4.10 -27.55
N GLN A 221 54.02 5.27 -27.18
CA GLN A 221 54.42 6.54 -27.78
C GLN A 221 55.91 6.86 -27.55
N ARG A 222 56.42 6.61 -26.34
CA ARG A 222 57.85 6.79 -26.03
C ARG A 222 58.76 5.81 -26.77
N LEU A 223 58.35 4.54 -26.88
CA LEU A 223 59.08 3.55 -27.66
C LEU A 223 59.12 3.90 -29.15
N ALA A 224 58.05 4.50 -29.69
CA ALA A 224 58.00 4.98 -31.06
C ALA A 224 58.97 6.16 -31.30
N SER A 225 59.23 6.99 -30.28
CA SER A 225 60.27 8.03 -30.31
C SER A 225 61.67 7.52 -29.98
N GLN A 226 61.91 6.20 -30.04
CA GLN A 226 63.19 5.53 -29.73
C GLN A 226 63.69 5.73 -28.28
N ASP A 227 62.80 6.14 -27.36
CA ASP A 227 63.10 6.20 -25.94
C ASP A 227 62.87 4.82 -25.30
N TYR A 228 63.87 3.95 -25.43
CA TYR A 228 63.84 2.59 -24.87
C TYR A 228 64.14 2.53 -23.36
N ALA A 229 64.50 3.66 -22.75
CA ALA A 229 64.73 3.74 -21.31
C ALA A 229 63.42 3.72 -20.50
N VAL A 230 62.26 3.96 -21.13
CA VAL A 230 60.95 3.92 -20.48
C VAL A 230 60.68 2.59 -19.76
N GLU A 231 60.31 2.64 -18.48
CA GLU A 231 59.92 1.43 -17.74
C GLU A 231 58.50 0.99 -18.11
N THR A 232 58.33 -0.29 -18.46
CA THR A 232 57.03 -0.88 -18.72
C THR A 232 56.31 -1.20 -17.40
N PRO A 233 55.10 -0.66 -17.17
CA PRO A 233 54.36 -0.95 -15.94
C PRO A 233 54.02 -2.45 -15.86
N GLN A 234 54.33 -3.08 -14.72
CA GLN A 234 53.99 -4.47 -14.46
C GLN A 234 52.53 -4.58 -14.02
N PHE A 235 51.66 -5.03 -14.91
CA PHE A 235 50.30 -5.42 -14.56
C PHE A 235 50.29 -6.91 -14.22
N THR A 236 49.87 -7.26 -13.01
CA THR A 236 49.72 -8.65 -12.55
C THR A 236 48.37 -9.27 -12.96
N GLN A 237 47.64 -8.61 -13.88
CA GLN A 237 46.31 -9.03 -14.33
C GLN A 237 46.44 -10.02 -15.49
N ILE A 238 45.67 -11.12 -15.43
CA ILE A 238 45.57 -12.14 -16.49
C ILE A 238 44.30 -11.80 -17.29
N ASP A 239 44.40 -10.78 -18.12
CA ASP A 239 43.37 -10.30 -19.03
C ASP A 239 44.01 -9.73 -20.30
N GLU A 240 43.21 -9.27 -21.26
CA GLU A 240 43.68 -8.76 -22.55
C GLU A 240 44.65 -7.56 -22.40
N ILE A 241 44.51 -6.79 -21.31
CA ILE A 241 45.40 -5.67 -21.01
C ILE A 241 46.76 -6.17 -20.52
N GLY A 242 46.78 -7.24 -19.72
CA GLY A 242 48.01 -7.95 -19.32
C GLY A 242 48.78 -8.48 -20.52
N ASP A 243 48.10 -9.10 -21.48
CA ASP A 243 48.70 -9.63 -22.71
C ASP A 243 49.35 -8.52 -23.55
N MET A 244 48.66 -7.38 -23.69
CA MET A 244 49.21 -6.19 -24.35
C MET A 244 50.47 -5.66 -23.64
N ALA A 245 50.46 -5.58 -22.31
CA ALA A 245 51.60 -5.14 -21.53
C ALA A 245 52.82 -6.06 -21.70
N GLN A 246 52.59 -7.38 -21.77
CA GLN A 246 53.62 -8.37 -22.02
C GLN A 246 54.24 -8.21 -23.42
N ALA A 247 53.41 -8.02 -24.45
CA ALA A 247 53.88 -7.79 -25.81
C ALA A 247 54.73 -6.51 -25.92
N ILE A 248 54.29 -5.41 -25.28
CA ILE A 248 55.04 -4.14 -25.25
C ILE A 248 56.39 -4.31 -24.55
N ARG A 249 56.46 -5.11 -23.48
CA ARG A 249 57.72 -5.44 -22.79
C ARG A 249 58.71 -6.16 -23.72
N ILE A 250 58.25 -7.19 -24.43
CA ILE A 250 59.09 -7.94 -25.39
C ILE A 250 59.58 -7.00 -26.50
N PHE A 251 58.72 -6.12 -27.00
CA PHE A 251 59.09 -5.14 -28.04
C PHE A 251 60.18 -4.17 -27.56
N ARG A 252 60.07 -3.65 -26.34
CA ARG A 252 61.10 -2.81 -25.72
C ARG A 252 62.43 -3.55 -25.59
N GLU A 253 62.42 -4.79 -25.10
CA GLU A 253 63.63 -5.61 -24.93
C GLU A 253 64.35 -5.84 -26.26
N ASN A 254 63.58 -6.13 -27.33
CA ASN A 254 64.11 -6.26 -28.68
C ASN A 254 64.70 -4.94 -29.21
N GLY A 255 64.06 -3.80 -28.93
CA GLY A 255 64.57 -2.48 -29.30
C GLY A 255 65.90 -2.15 -28.61
N LEU A 256 66.01 -2.40 -27.31
CA LEU A 256 67.26 -2.24 -26.56
C LEU A 256 68.38 -3.14 -27.10
N ALA A 257 68.07 -4.39 -27.44
CA ALA A 257 69.04 -5.31 -28.03
C ALA A 257 69.55 -4.79 -29.38
N ARG A 258 68.67 -4.26 -30.24
CA ARG A 258 69.07 -3.65 -31.52
C ARG A 258 69.97 -2.43 -31.33
N GLN A 259 69.61 -1.53 -30.42
CA GLN A 259 70.40 -0.32 -30.15
C GLN A 259 71.82 -0.66 -29.64
N ARG A 260 71.96 -1.70 -28.81
CA ARG A 260 73.27 -2.19 -28.37
C ARG A 260 74.10 -2.74 -29.51
N LEU A 261 73.48 -3.53 -30.40
CA LEU A 261 74.14 -4.10 -31.57
C LEU A 261 74.56 -3.01 -32.58
N GLU A 262 73.80 -1.93 -32.72
CA GLU A 262 74.18 -0.77 -33.55
C GLU A 262 75.38 -0.03 -32.93
N GLN A 263 75.37 0.20 -31.61
CA GLN A 263 76.50 0.83 -30.91
C GLN A 263 77.79 0.00 -30.97
N GLU A 264 77.68 -1.33 -30.89
CA GLU A 264 78.82 -2.23 -31.06
C GLU A 264 79.37 -2.19 -32.49
N ARG A 265 78.50 -2.03 -33.51
CA ARG A 265 78.91 -1.95 -34.92
C ARG A 265 79.49 -0.60 -35.34
N ASP A 266 79.09 0.49 -34.69
CA ASP A 266 79.64 1.83 -34.95
C ASP A 266 80.95 2.08 -34.16
N ALA A 267 81.30 1.20 -33.21
CA ALA A 267 82.53 1.25 -32.41
C ALA A 267 83.70 0.43 -32.99
N ASP A 268 83.44 -0.40 -34.01
CA ASP A 268 84.43 -1.14 -34.82
C ASP A 268 84.78 -0.38 -36.11
#